data_AF-A0A915DBT7-F1
#
_entry.id   AF-A0A915DBT7-F1
#
_cell.length_a   1.000
_cell.length_b   1.000
_cell.length_c   1.000
_cell.angle_alpha   90.00
_cell.angle_beta   90.00
_cell.angle_gamma   90.00
#
_symmetry.space_group_name_H-M   'P 1'
#
loop_
_entity.id
_entity.type
_entity.pdbx_description
1 polymer ?
#
loop_
_entity_poly.entity_id
_entity_poly.type
_entity_poly.pdbx_seq_one_letter_code
_entity_poly.pdbx_strand_id
1 'polypeptide(L)'
;MLVHNILLLLLISSLVIAEKAEENTESTFDTETEKSKSAEDTKSETTGNDLSHGFGKDIDWVDWKQAISIAMDVDKPIFLLIHKTWCGACKLLKQSFETSAKRLS
;
A
#
# COMPACT_ATOMS: atom_id res chain seq x y z
N MET A 1 55.30 4.52 6.90
CA MET A 1 54.06 5.32 6.94
C MET A 1 53.21 5.16 5.68
N LEU A 2 53.80 5.09 4.47
CA LEU A 2 53.05 5.02 3.21
C LEU A 2 52.19 3.74 3.02
N VAL A 3 52.68 2.58 3.45
CA VAL A 3 51.96 1.29 3.34
C VAL A 3 50.72 1.19 4.23
N HIS A 4 50.69 1.89 5.37
CA HIS A 4 49.52 1.94 6.25
C HIS A 4 48.38 2.75 5.63
N ASN A 5 48.71 3.85 4.93
CA ASN A 5 47.72 4.72 4.31
C ASN A 5 47.09 4.05 3.08
N ILE A 6 47.87 3.28 2.32
CA ILE A 6 47.35 2.45 1.21
C ILE A 6 46.42 1.34 1.74
N LEU A 7 46.79 0.68 2.85
CA LEU A 7 45.94 -0.35 3.46
C LEU A 7 44.63 0.23 4.01
N LEU A 8 44.67 1.43 4.61
CA LEU A 8 43.47 2.14 5.07
C LEU A 8 42.54 2.53 3.91
N LEU A 9 43.10 3.01 2.79
CA LEU A 9 42.30 3.35 1.61
C LEU A 9 41.66 2.12 0.96
N LEU A 10 42.34 0.96 0.94
CA LEU A 10 41.75 -0.28 0.44
C LEU A 10 40.60 -0.79 1.33
N LEU A 11 40.72 -0.70 2.66
CA LEU A 11 39.67 -1.11 3.59
C LEU A 11 38.41 -0.24 3.51
N ILE A 12 38.54 1.07 3.27
CA ILE A 12 37.38 1.96 3.13
C ILE A 12 36.61 1.68 1.82
N SER A 13 37.31 1.29 0.74
CA SER A 13 36.65 0.95 -0.52
C SER A 13 35.75 -0.30 -0.42
N SER A 14 36.11 -1.27 0.43
CA SER A 14 35.30 -2.46 0.67
C SER A 14 34.01 -2.16 1.45
N LEU A 15 33.98 -1.09 2.25
CA LEU A 15 32.80 -0.71 3.05
C LEU A 15 31.69 -0.08 2.19
N VAL A 16 32.07 0.59 1.09
CA VAL A 16 31.13 1.29 0.19
C VAL A 16 30.27 0.34 -0.65
N ILE A 17 30.62 -0.96 -0.73
CA ILE A 17 29.87 -1.94 -1.52
C ILE A 17 28.68 -2.54 -0.74
N ALA A 18 28.60 -2.35 0.59
CA ALA A 18 27.55 -2.95 1.41
C ALA A 18 26.18 -2.24 1.36
N GLU A 19 26.04 -1.10 0.67
CA GLU A 19 24.78 -0.32 0.64
C GLU A 19 23.94 -0.52 -0.64
N LYS A 20 24.32 -1.44 -1.54
CA LYS A 20 23.68 -1.57 -2.87
C LYS A 20 23.24 -3.00 -3.23
N ALA A 21 22.44 -3.62 -2.39
CA ALA A 21 21.53 -4.75 -2.66
C ALA A 21 20.79 -5.01 -1.34
N GLU A 22 19.46 -4.94 -1.22
CA GLU A 22 18.49 -5.77 -1.95
C GLU A 22 17.23 -4.97 -2.29
N GLU A 23 17.01 -4.77 -3.59
CA GLU A 23 15.67 -4.78 -4.15
C GLU A 23 15.30 -6.26 -4.36
N ASN A 24 14.15 -6.65 -3.80
CA ASN A 24 13.23 -7.65 -4.33
C ASN A 24 13.62 -9.14 -4.28
N THR A 25 13.02 -9.86 -3.31
CA THR A 25 12.59 -11.25 -3.47
C THR A 25 11.20 -11.46 -2.88
N GLU A 26 10.20 -11.41 -3.76
CA GLU A 26 9.26 -12.52 -3.96
C GLU A 26 8.54 -13.06 -2.71
N SER A 27 7.41 -12.44 -2.36
CA SER A 27 6.32 -13.17 -1.72
C SER A 27 5.31 -13.56 -2.79
N THR A 28 5.39 -14.80 -3.22
CA THR A 28 4.36 -15.51 -3.96
C THR A 28 3.07 -15.48 -3.13
N PHE A 29 2.05 -14.74 -3.59
CA PHE A 29 0.68 -14.90 -3.12
C PHE A 29 -0.21 -14.95 -4.36
N ASP A 30 -0.46 -16.21 -4.72
CA ASP A 30 -1.41 -16.82 -5.64
C ASP A 30 -2.09 -15.91 -6.66
N THR A 31 -1.69 -16.18 -7.90
CA THR A 31 -2.44 -15.81 -9.10
C THR A 31 -3.60 -16.78 -9.25
N GLU A 32 -4.83 -16.30 -9.10
CA GLU A 32 -5.93 -16.81 -9.90
C GLU A 32 -6.33 -15.72 -10.91
N THR A 33 -6.16 -16.11 -12.17
CA THR A 33 -6.49 -15.35 -13.37
C THR A 33 -7.97 -15.52 -13.68
N GLU A 34 -8.68 -14.42 -13.95
CA GLU A 34 -9.60 -14.21 -15.10
C GLU A 34 -9.81 -12.69 -15.24
N LYS A 35 -9.08 -11.98 -16.12
CA LYS A 35 -9.33 -11.64 -17.53
C LYS A 35 -10.58 -10.77 -17.82
N SER A 36 -10.28 -9.57 -18.37
CA SER A 36 -11.05 -8.71 -19.30
C SER A 36 -12.24 -7.91 -18.75
N LYS A 37 -12.54 -6.66 -19.16
CA LYS A 37 -11.91 -5.66 -20.05
C LYS A 37 -12.81 -4.39 -20.02
N SER A 38 -12.17 -3.23 -20.18
CA SER A 38 -12.69 -1.96 -20.75
C SER A 38 -13.71 -1.12 -19.97
N ALA A 39 -13.21 0.07 -19.58
CA ALA A 39 -13.73 1.41 -19.83
C ALA A 39 -15.25 1.66 -19.92
N GLU A 40 -15.62 2.65 -19.11
CA GLU A 40 -16.58 3.75 -19.37
C GLU A 40 -18.05 3.55 -18.96
N ASP A 41 -18.39 4.40 -17.99
CA ASP A 41 -19.68 4.98 -17.65
C ASP A 41 -20.87 4.12 -17.22
N THR A 42 -21.43 4.61 -16.11
CA THR A 42 -22.82 4.48 -15.66
C THR A 42 -23.13 3.30 -14.73
N LYS A 43 -23.21 3.66 -13.43
CA LYS A 43 -24.17 3.18 -12.42
C LYS A 43 -24.32 1.65 -12.29
N SER A 44 -23.66 1.08 -11.30
CA SER A 44 -23.96 -0.29 -10.83
C SER A 44 -24.17 -0.31 -9.32
N GLU A 45 -25.44 -0.30 -8.91
CA GLU A 45 -25.83 -1.16 -7.80
C GLU A 45 -25.75 -2.60 -8.31
N THR A 46 -24.71 -3.35 -7.95
CA THR A 46 -24.71 -4.82 -8.02
C THR A 46 -23.65 -5.36 -7.06
N THR A 47 -23.94 -6.49 -6.44
CA THR A 47 -23.15 -7.31 -5.51
C THR A 47 -21.68 -7.51 -5.90
N GLY A 48 -20.88 -6.45 -5.74
CA GLY A 48 -19.42 -6.47 -5.76
C GLY A 48 -18.90 -6.61 -4.33
N ASN A 49 -17.74 -7.23 -4.19
CA ASN A 49 -17.11 -7.50 -2.90
C ASN A 49 -16.99 -6.19 -2.11
N ASP A 50 -17.68 -6.09 -0.97
CA ASP A 50 -17.63 -4.90 -0.11
C ASP A 50 -16.24 -4.77 0.55
N LEU A 51 -15.37 -3.96 -0.05
CA LEU A 51 -14.01 -3.68 0.44
C LEU A 51 -13.99 -2.74 1.66
N SER A 52 -15.13 -2.13 2.02
CA SER A 52 -15.18 -1.20 3.16
C SER A 52 -14.99 -1.90 4.50
N HIS A 53 -15.34 -3.20 4.57
CA HIS A 53 -15.39 -3.97 5.81
C HIS A 53 -16.11 -3.25 6.97
N GLY A 54 -17.06 -2.35 6.67
CA GLY A 54 -17.82 -1.56 7.63
C GLY A 54 -17.16 -0.25 8.08
N PHE A 55 -16.10 0.23 7.41
CA PHE A 55 -15.50 1.55 7.66
C PHE A 55 -16.15 2.67 6.82
N GLY A 56 -17.43 2.52 6.48
CA GLY A 56 -18.17 3.46 5.63
C GLY A 56 -18.14 3.04 4.16
N LYS A 57 -19.32 3.02 3.54
CA LYS A 57 -19.52 2.60 2.14
C LYS A 57 -19.49 3.77 1.16
N ASP A 58 -19.32 4.97 1.70
CA ASP A 58 -19.25 6.27 1.03
C ASP A 58 -17.82 6.62 0.54
N ILE A 59 -16.84 5.76 0.80
CA ILE A 59 -15.47 5.86 0.27
C ILE A 59 -15.31 4.85 -0.86
N ASP A 60 -14.68 5.28 -1.94
CA ASP A 60 -14.22 4.41 -3.03
C ASP A 60 -12.99 3.60 -2.58
N TRP A 61 -13.25 2.53 -1.84
CA TRP A 61 -12.21 1.60 -1.39
C TRP A 61 -11.61 0.85 -2.58
N VAL A 62 -10.29 0.93 -2.71
CA VAL A 62 -9.54 0.30 -3.80
C VAL A 62 -8.43 -0.60 -3.25
N ASP A 63 -8.07 -1.62 -4.01
CA ASP A 63 -6.90 -2.45 -3.69
C ASP A 63 -5.61 -1.64 -3.75
N TRP A 64 -4.65 -2.01 -2.89
CA TRP A 64 -3.34 -1.35 -2.81
C TRP A 64 -2.62 -1.22 -4.17
N LYS A 65 -2.69 -2.25 -5.02
CA LYS A 65 -2.07 -2.25 -6.35
C LYS A 65 -2.63 -1.14 -7.25
N GLN A 66 -3.92 -0.81 -7.12
CA GLN A 66 -4.60 0.22 -7.90
C GLN A 66 -4.48 1.60 -7.24
N ALA A 67 -4.44 1.65 -5.91
CA ALA A 67 -4.39 2.88 -5.12
C ALA A 67 -3.23 3.80 -5.54
N ILE A 68 -2.06 3.23 -5.85
CA ILE A 68 -0.87 4.00 -6.25
C ILE A 68 -1.11 4.74 -7.57
N SER A 69 -1.63 4.06 -8.60
CA SER A 69 -1.93 4.68 -9.89
C SER A 69 -2.96 5.79 -9.72
N ILE A 70 -4.07 5.48 -9.02
CA ILE A 70 -5.16 6.43 -8.82
C ILE A 70 -4.66 7.67 -8.08
N ALA A 71 -3.89 7.51 -7.00
CA ALA A 71 -3.35 8.63 -6.22
C ALA A 71 -2.44 9.55 -7.05
N MET A 72 -1.65 8.98 -7.96
CA MET A 72 -0.83 9.75 -8.90
C MET A 72 -1.70 10.48 -9.93
N ASP A 73 -2.73 9.82 -10.46
CA ASP A 73 -3.62 10.40 -11.47
C ASP A 73 -4.49 11.54 -10.88
N VAL A 74 -4.97 11.39 -9.65
CA VAL A 74 -5.82 12.40 -8.97
C VAL A 74 -5.01 13.45 -8.20
N ASP A 75 -3.69 13.30 -8.11
CA ASP A 75 -2.78 14.13 -7.31
C ASP A 75 -3.24 14.30 -5.85
N LYS A 76 -3.58 13.19 -5.19
CA LYS A 76 -4.00 13.15 -3.78
C LYS A 76 -3.26 12.09 -2.98
N PRO A 77 -2.98 12.31 -1.68
CA PRO A 77 -2.34 11.31 -0.85
C PRO A 77 -3.24 10.08 -0.63
N ILE A 78 -2.60 8.93 -0.40
CA ILE A 78 -3.30 7.68 -0.08
C ILE A 78 -3.64 7.63 1.40
N PHE A 79 -4.91 7.36 1.72
CA PHE A 79 -5.33 6.95 3.05
C PHE A 79 -5.32 5.42 3.14
N LEU A 80 -4.31 4.84 3.80
CA LEU A 80 -4.19 3.40 4.00
C LEU A 80 -4.74 2.98 5.37
N LEU A 81 -5.80 2.17 5.38
CA LEU A 81 -6.40 1.65 6.61
C LEU A 81 -6.02 0.18 6.82
N ILE A 82 -5.21 -0.09 7.85
CA ILE A 82 -4.84 -1.45 8.26
C ILE A 82 -5.68 -1.87 9.46
N HIS A 83 -6.36 -3.01 9.36
CA HIS A 83 -7.16 -3.55 10.46
C HIS A 83 -7.16 -5.08 10.50
N LYS A 84 -7.63 -5.65 11.62
CA LYS A 84 -7.95 -7.08 11.77
C LYS A 84 -9.29 -7.25 12.47
N THR A 85 -10.02 -8.31 12.17
CA THR A 85 -11.37 -8.57 12.71
C THR A 85 -11.38 -8.85 14.21
N TRP A 86 -10.27 -9.33 14.77
CA TRP A 86 -10.11 -9.61 16.21
C TRP A 86 -9.53 -8.44 17.00
N CYS A 87 -9.11 -7.36 16.35
CA CYS A 87 -8.54 -6.17 17.00
C CYS A 87 -9.65 -5.34 17.68
N GLY A 88 -9.61 -5.24 19.02
CA GLY A 88 -10.60 -4.50 19.80
C GLY A 88 -10.65 -3.00 19.47
N ALA A 89 -9.49 -2.34 19.41
CA ALA A 89 -9.39 -0.92 19.05
C ALA A 89 -9.95 -0.65 17.65
N CYS A 90 -9.69 -1.53 16.69
CA CYS A 90 -10.16 -1.41 15.32
C CYS A 90 -11.69 -1.51 15.22
N LYS A 91 -12.34 -2.33 16.07
CA LYS A 91 -13.81 -2.42 16.14
C LYS A 91 -14.43 -1.12 16.67
N LEU A 92 -13.85 -0.51 17.70
CA LEU A 92 -14.31 0.77 18.23
C LEU A 92 -14.09 1.89 17.21
N LEU A 93 -12.92 1.91 16.57
CA LEU A 93 -12.63 2.84 15.48
C LEU A 93 -13.68 2.71 14.39
N LYS A 94 -14.00 1.49 13.92
CA LYS A 94 -15.00 1.25 12.88
C LYS A 94 -16.33 1.97 13.16
N GLN A 95 -16.86 1.82 14.38
CA GLN A 95 -18.12 2.45 14.80
C GLN A 95 -18.05 3.98 14.79
N SER A 96 -16.99 4.54 15.38
CA SER A 96 -16.78 6.00 15.40
C SER A 96 -16.45 6.58 14.03
N PHE A 97 -15.77 5.78 13.19
CA PHE A 97 -15.37 6.15 11.86
C PHE A 97 -16.62 6.25 11.03
N GLU A 98 -17.42 5.17 10.86
CA GLU A 98 -18.66 5.12 10.07
C GLU A 98 -19.58 6.34 10.30
N THR A 99 -19.79 6.73 11.55
CA THR A 99 -20.68 7.84 11.94
C THR A 99 -20.09 9.25 11.77
N SER A 100 -18.78 9.39 11.57
CA SER A 100 -18.10 10.68 11.48
C SER A 100 -18.22 11.32 10.10
N ALA A 101 -18.95 12.44 10.00
CA ALA A 101 -19.03 13.23 8.77
C ALA A 101 -17.67 13.82 8.34
N LYS A 102 -16.71 13.96 9.27
CA LYS A 102 -15.36 14.50 8.98
C LYS A 102 -14.49 13.56 8.13
N ARG A 103 -14.96 12.35 7.85
CA ARG A 103 -14.22 11.38 7.04
C ARG A 103 -14.13 11.78 5.56
N LEU A 104 -15.09 12.57 5.07
CA LEU A 104 -15.21 12.99 3.67
C LEU A 104 -14.65 14.39 3.37
N SER A 105 -14.09 15.07 4.38
CA SER A 105 -13.53 16.43 4.27
C SER A 105 -12.05 16.41 3.97
#